data_AF-A0A450VYH9-F1
#
_entry.id   AF-A0A450VYH9-F1
#
_cell.length_a   1.000
_cell.length_b   1.000
_cell.length_c   1.000
_cell.angle_alpha   90.00
_cell.angle_beta   90.00
_cell.angle_gamma   90.00
#
_symmetry.space_group_name_H-M   'P 1'
#
loop_
_entity.id
_entity.type
_entity.pdbx_description
1 polymer ?
#
loop_
_entity_poly.entity_id
_entity_poly.type
_entity_poly.pdbx_seq_one_letter_code
_entity_poly.pdbx_strand_id
1 'polypeptide(L)'
;MGSEMICAVSVAALFSILLVVIDISRESPFSRAALLNGPVLLYLAIVIMGNMFSTMLAPALLAPAAVADFLANTPFAPTIPDDSCFDLSPRCFLLAIIGVFGFEIVLKKINVTFSDLGVLTLKEWIGLAKKAAVAHAVNVGAWERERKAQAVAQRAVTLSDEIINAYLIDLMGQQPLAQLEAAATAGNADPKLVKALALAKKSLAAASAIPVQEVDGD
;
A
#
# COMPACT_ATOMS: atom_id res chain seq x y z
N MET A 1 5.34 26.74 20.29
CA MET A 1 4.17 25.99 19.79
C MET A 1 3.46 25.44 21.02
N GLY A 2 2.17 25.70 21.22
CA GLY A 2 1.45 25.19 22.40
C GLY A 2 1.35 23.66 22.39
N SER A 3 1.21 23.04 23.56
CA SER A 3 1.04 21.58 23.71
C SER A 3 -0.09 21.02 22.84
N GLU A 4 -1.20 21.75 22.73
CA GLU A 4 -2.34 21.40 21.87
C GLU A 4 -1.96 21.33 20.38
N MET A 5 -1.10 22.23 19.90
CA MET A 5 -0.66 22.26 18.50
C MET A 5 0.35 21.13 18.22
N ILE A 6 1.22 20.82 19.18
CA ILE A 6 2.12 19.65 19.08
C ILE A 6 1.28 18.38 18.96
N CYS A 7 0.28 18.21 19.83
CA CYS A 7 -0.67 17.11 19.75
C CYS A 7 -1.37 17.06 18.38
N ALA A 8 -1.92 18.17 17.90
CA ALA A 8 -2.69 18.21 16.66
C ALA A 8 -1.83 17.80 15.45
N VAL A 9 -0.59 18.29 15.38
CA VAL A 9 0.38 17.94 14.33
C VAL A 9 0.75 16.45 14.40
N SER A 10 0.95 15.90 15.61
CA SER A 10 1.21 14.47 15.79
C SER A 10 0.04 13.60 15.35
N VAL A 11 -1.20 13.96 15.71
CA VAL A 11 -2.41 13.24 15.30
C VAL A 11 -2.61 13.33 13.78
N ALA A 12 -2.37 14.50 13.17
CA ALA A 12 -2.44 14.67 11.72
C ALA A 12 -1.40 13.81 10.98
N ALA A 13 -0.20 13.65 11.54
CA ALA A 13 0.81 12.74 10.99
C ALA A 13 0.37 11.27 11.05
N LEU A 14 -0.23 10.85 12.17
CA LEU A 14 -0.78 9.49 12.31
C LEU A 14 -1.92 9.23 11.31
N PHE A 15 -2.82 10.19 11.13
CA PHE A 15 -3.87 10.09 10.10
C PHE A 15 -3.32 10.05 8.68
N SER A 16 -2.27 10.81 8.40
CA SER A 16 -1.58 10.76 7.11
C SER A 16 -1.01 9.37 6.81
N ILE A 17 -0.36 8.74 7.80
CA ILE A 17 0.14 7.37 7.69
C ILE A 17 -1.03 6.41 7.41
N LEU A 18 -2.11 6.50 8.18
CA LEU A 18 -3.28 5.65 8.02
C LEU A 18 -3.91 5.80 6.62
N LEU A 19 -4.07 7.03 6.13
CA LEU A 19 -4.63 7.31 4.81
C LEU A 19 -3.77 6.71 3.70
N VAL A 20 -2.46 6.90 3.75
CA VAL A 20 -1.53 6.33 2.76
C VAL A 20 -1.58 4.80 2.76
N VAL A 21 -1.61 4.18 3.95
CA VAL A 21 -1.74 2.72 4.08
C VAL A 21 -3.05 2.23 3.48
N ILE A 22 -4.18 2.90 3.75
CA ILE A 22 -5.49 2.55 3.18
C ILE A 22 -5.48 2.69 1.66
N ASP A 23 -4.95 3.80 1.13
CA ASP A 23 -4.90 4.07 -0.31
C ASP A 23 -4.09 3.01 -1.05
N ILE A 24 -2.91 2.64 -0.54
CA ILE A 24 -2.07 1.61 -1.14
C ILE A 24 -2.70 0.21 -1.01
N SER A 25 -3.32 -0.09 0.13
CA SER A 25 -3.96 -1.39 0.37
C SER A 25 -5.20 -1.60 -0.49
N ARG A 26 -5.92 -0.52 -0.84
CA ARG A 26 -7.06 -0.58 -1.76
C ARG A 26 -6.63 -0.90 -3.20
N GLU A 27 -5.50 -0.37 -3.64
CA GLU A 27 -5.03 -0.49 -5.02
C GLU A 27 -4.09 -1.70 -5.24
N SER A 28 -3.52 -2.27 -4.18
CA SER A 28 -2.68 -3.46 -4.28
C SER A 28 -3.07 -4.51 -3.22
N PRO A 29 -3.46 -5.74 -3.62
CA PRO A 29 -3.73 -6.83 -2.67
C PRO A 29 -2.45 -7.43 -2.07
N PHE A 30 -1.32 -6.73 -2.18
CA PHE A 30 0.01 -7.28 -1.95
C PHE A 30 0.61 -6.88 -0.59
N SER A 31 1.58 -7.70 -0.17
CA SER A 31 2.25 -7.78 1.14
C SER A 31 2.54 -6.43 1.82
N ARG A 32 2.40 -6.40 3.16
CA ARG A 32 2.77 -5.27 4.04
C ARG A 32 4.21 -4.79 3.84
N ALA A 33 5.10 -5.64 3.32
CA ALA A 33 6.47 -5.30 2.96
C ALA A 33 6.55 -4.23 1.85
N ALA A 34 5.51 -4.11 1.02
CA ALA A 34 5.43 -3.10 -0.03
C ALA A 34 5.29 -1.65 0.51
N LEU A 35 4.92 -1.49 1.79
CA LEU A 35 4.69 -0.18 2.43
C LEU A 35 5.97 0.53 2.86
N LEU A 36 7.12 -0.16 2.93
CA LEU A 36 8.41 0.40 3.37
C LEU A 36 9.35 0.68 2.19
N ASN A 37 8.81 1.14 1.06
CA ASN A 37 9.60 1.40 -0.15
C ASN A 37 9.80 2.89 -0.41
N GLY A 38 10.93 3.25 -1.04
CA GLY A 38 11.30 4.64 -1.31
C GLY A 38 10.18 5.51 -1.91
N PRO A 39 9.46 5.08 -2.96
CA PRO A 39 8.34 5.85 -3.51
C PRO A 39 7.15 6.00 -2.55
N VAL A 40 6.87 4.99 -1.73
CA VAL A 40 5.83 5.05 -0.69
C VAL A 40 6.25 6.03 0.41
N LEU A 41 7.53 6.00 0.81
CA LEU A 41 8.08 6.93 1.79
C LEU A 41 8.04 8.38 1.27
N LEU A 42 8.31 8.60 -0.02
CA LEU A 42 8.21 9.92 -0.63
C LEU A 42 6.75 10.42 -0.64
N TYR A 43 5.81 9.57 -1.09
CA TYR A 43 4.39 9.90 -1.06
C TYR A 43 3.92 10.19 0.37
N LEU A 44 4.31 9.36 1.33
CA LEU A 44 4.01 9.53 2.74
C LEU A 44 4.58 10.85 3.29
N ALA A 45 5.83 11.18 2.96
CA ALA A 45 6.46 12.41 3.39
C ALA A 45 5.73 13.65 2.86
N ILE A 46 5.32 13.64 1.59
CA ILE A 46 4.54 14.74 0.98
C ILE A 46 3.21 14.91 1.69
N VAL A 47 2.47 13.82 1.93
CA VAL A 47 1.15 13.86 2.59
C VAL A 47 1.30 14.33 4.05
N ILE A 48 2.27 13.79 4.78
CA ILE A 48 2.55 14.22 6.17
C ILE A 48 2.87 15.71 6.20
N MET A 49 3.82 16.19 5.39
CA MET A 49 4.20 17.61 5.38
C MET A 49 3.02 18.51 5.03
N GLY A 50 2.22 18.12 4.02
CA GLY A 50 1.03 18.85 3.62
C GLY A 50 -0.02 18.97 4.74
N ASN A 51 -0.32 17.85 5.40
CA ASN A 51 -1.28 17.80 6.49
C ASN A 51 -0.77 18.50 7.75
N MET A 52 0.52 18.40 8.07
CA MET A 52 1.13 19.16 9.17
C MET A 52 1.00 20.67 8.92
N PHE A 53 1.36 21.13 7.72
CA PHE A 53 1.26 22.54 7.36
C PHE A 53 -0.19 23.05 7.41
N SER A 54 -1.13 22.29 6.86
CA SER A 54 -2.55 22.65 6.93
C SER A 54 -3.10 22.62 8.37
N THR A 55 -2.60 21.73 9.23
CA THR A 55 -2.97 21.70 10.65
C THR A 55 -2.47 22.94 11.39
N MET A 56 -1.25 23.40 11.10
CA MET A 56 -0.71 24.65 11.64
C MET A 56 -1.49 25.88 11.17
N LEU A 57 -2.06 25.84 9.97
CA LEU A 57 -2.93 26.89 9.43
C LEU A 57 -4.39 26.78 9.89
N ALA A 58 -4.81 25.66 10.47
CA ALA A 58 -6.18 25.43 10.88
C ALA A 58 -6.74 26.55 11.80
N PRO A 59 -6.01 27.07 12.81
CA PRO A 59 -6.51 28.18 13.62
C PRO A 59 -6.81 29.45 12.80
N ALA A 60 -6.01 29.74 11.77
CA ALA A 60 -6.24 30.88 10.89
C ALA A 60 -7.45 30.65 9.96
N LEU A 61 -7.67 29.40 9.53
CA LEU A 61 -8.86 29.01 8.77
C LEU A 61 -10.15 29.06 9.62
N LEU A 62 -10.02 28.88 10.95
CA LEU A 62 -11.11 28.91 11.93
C LEU A 62 -11.30 30.28 12.60
N ALA A 63 -10.54 31.29 12.17
CA ALA A 63 -10.63 32.66 12.67
C ALA A 63 -11.96 33.42 12.41
N PRO A 64 -12.88 33.01 11.51
CA PRO A 64 -14.19 33.66 11.44
C PRO A 64 -14.92 33.56 12.78
N ALA A 65 -15.47 34.69 13.26
CA ALA A 65 -16.10 34.81 14.59
C ALA A 65 -17.15 33.72 14.89
N ALA A 66 -17.89 33.28 13.87
CA ALA A 66 -18.89 32.21 13.99
C ALA A 66 -18.30 30.84 14.36
N VAL A 67 -17.06 30.57 13.98
CA VAL A 67 -16.36 29.31 14.30
C VAL A 67 -15.63 29.42 15.64
N ALA A 68 -15.11 30.61 15.96
CA ALA A 68 -14.53 30.90 17.27
C ALA A 68 -15.57 30.71 18.40
N ASP A 69 -16.81 31.17 18.20
CA ASP A 69 -17.91 30.95 19.14
C ASP A 69 -18.30 29.47 19.27
N PHE A 70 -18.25 28.70 18.17
CA PHE A 70 -18.47 27.26 18.20
C PHE A 70 -17.40 26.53 19.02
N LEU A 71 -16.12 26.92 18.88
CA LEU A 71 -15.00 26.34 19.63
C LEU A 71 -14.94 26.79 21.10
N ALA A 72 -15.61 27.88 21.45
CA ALA A 72 -15.66 28.41 22.82
C ALA A 72 -16.81 27.82 23.65
N ASN A 73 -17.92 27.42 23.03
CA ASN A 73 -19.17 27.02 23.71
C ASN A 73 -19.49 25.52 23.64
N THR A 74 -18.52 24.67 23.29
CA THR A 74 -18.70 23.23 23.06
C THR A 74 -17.82 22.40 24.03
N PRO A 75 -17.94 21.06 24.07
CA PRO A 75 -17.00 20.18 24.80
C PRO A 75 -15.53 20.32 24.34
N PHE A 76 -15.28 21.16 23.33
CA PHE A 76 -13.98 21.56 22.84
C PHE A 76 -13.48 22.84 23.53
N ALA A 77 -14.00 23.29 24.67
CA ALA A 77 -13.40 24.40 25.41
C ALA A 77 -11.97 24.03 25.89
N PRO A 78 -11.04 25.01 26.02
CA PRO A 78 -9.68 24.71 26.48
C PRO A 78 -9.74 24.13 27.90
N THR A 79 -9.27 22.90 28.06
CA THR A 79 -9.06 22.28 29.37
C THR A 79 -7.89 22.96 30.07
N ILE A 80 -8.01 23.12 31.39
CA ILE A 80 -6.96 23.71 32.25
C ILE A 80 -5.64 22.96 31.98
N PRO A 81 -4.51 23.66 31.79
CA PRO A 81 -3.25 23.01 31.42
C PRO A 81 -2.76 22.13 32.58
N ASP A 82 -2.93 20.82 32.44
CA ASP A 82 -2.10 19.86 33.15
C ASP A 82 -0.77 19.77 32.38
N ASP A 83 0.36 19.76 33.09
CA ASP A 83 1.75 19.76 32.55
C ASP A 83 2.12 18.51 31.71
N SER A 84 1.13 17.73 31.28
CA SER A 84 1.32 16.61 30.37
C SER A 84 1.61 17.11 28.94
N CYS A 85 2.74 16.67 28.38
CA CYS A 85 3.18 17.06 27.03
C CYS A 85 2.26 16.54 25.91
N PHE A 86 1.28 15.69 26.24
CA PHE A 86 0.32 15.07 25.32
C PHE A 86 -1.08 15.03 25.94
N ASP A 87 -1.74 16.18 26.03
CA ASP A 87 -3.18 16.21 26.27
C ASP A 87 -3.90 15.93 24.93
N LEU A 88 -4.49 14.74 24.79
CA LEU A 88 -5.36 14.36 23.67
C LEU A 88 -6.72 15.07 23.81
N SER A 89 -6.68 16.40 23.86
CA SER A 89 -7.89 17.20 23.99
C SER A 89 -8.74 17.04 22.73
N PRO A 90 -10.08 17.10 22.85
CA PRO A 90 -10.97 17.08 21.69
C PRO A 90 -10.61 18.16 20.66
N ARG A 91 -10.02 19.30 21.09
CA ARG A 91 -9.50 20.36 20.22
C ARG A 91 -8.33 19.90 19.35
N CYS A 92 -7.36 19.20 19.94
CA CYS A 92 -6.23 18.64 19.20
C CYS A 92 -6.72 17.75 18.04
N PHE A 93 -7.69 16.88 18.32
CA PHE A 93 -8.29 16.00 17.32
C PHE A 93 -9.03 16.77 16.21
N LEU A 94 -9.82 17.78 16.60
CA LEU A 94 -10.56 18.61 15.66
C LEU A 94 -9.62 19.40 14.72
N LEU A 95 -8.57 20.01 15.27
CA LEU A 95 -7.54 20.72 14.49
C LEU A 95 -6.82 19.78 13.52
N ALA A 96 -6.49 18.56 13.97
CA ALA A 96 -5.89 17.54 13.11
C ALA A 96 -6.82 17.14 11.95
N ILE A 97 -8.11 16.91 12.21
CA ILE A 97 -9.12 16.63 11.18
C ILE A 97 -9.19 17.79 10.18
N ILE A 98 -9.34 19.01 10.68
CA ILE A 98 -9.44 20.20 9.83
C ILE A 98 -8.16 20.39 9.02
N GLY A 99 -6.99 20.08 9.58
CA GLY A 99 -5.73 20.06 8.85
C GLY A 99 -5.73 19.06 7.71
N VAL A 100 -6.09 17.79 7.97
CA VAL A 100 -6.10 16.73 6.97
C VAL A 100 -7.10 17.00 5.84
N PHE A 101 -8.33 17.43 6.15
CA PHE A 101 -9.32 17.78 5.13
C PHE A 101 -9.09 19.15 4.50
N GLY A 102 -8.52 20.09 5.25
CA GLY A 102 -8.13 21.41 4.78
C GLY A 102 -7.03 21.34 3.74
N PHE A 103 -6.11 20.39 3.87
CA PHE A 103 -5.05 20.16 2.89
C PHE A 103 -5.64 19.87 1.49
N GLU A 104 -6.72 19.08 1.39
CA GLU A 104 -7.42 18.86 0.12
C GLU A 104 -8.01 20.14 -0.48
N ILE A 105 -8.50 21.07 0.36
CA ILE A 105 -9.00 22.37 -0.08
C ILE A 105 -7.84 23.23 -0.59
N VAL A 106 -6.72 23.24 0.12
CA VAL A 106 -5.49 23.93 -0.26
C VAL A 106 -4.97 23.39 -1.59
N LEU A 107 -4.89 22.06 -1.76
CA LEU A 107 -4.49 21.42 -3.01
C LEU A 107 -5.39 21.79 -4.19
N LYS A 108 -6.71 21.94 -3.97
CA LYS A 108 -7.65 22.39 -5.02
C LYS A 108 -7.48 23.86 -5.39
N LYS A 109 -6.92 24.69 -4.50
CA LYS A 109 -6.76 26.13 -4.71
C LYS A 109 -5.36 26.51 -5.21
N ILE A 110 -4.33 25.75 -4.83
CA ILE A 110 -2.95 25.92 -5.31
C ILE A 110 -2.81 25.21 -6.65
N ASN A 111 -3.23 25.88 -7.72
CA ASN A 111 -3.21 25.32 -9.08
C ASN A 111 -1.89 25.58 -9.85
N VAL A 112 -0.84 26.09 -9.19
CA VAL A 112 0.39 26.50 -9.87
C VAL A 112 1.62 26.15 -9.05
N THR A 113 2.38 25.19 -9.53
CA THR A 113 3.78 24.96 -9.14
C THR A 113 4.62 25.04 -10.40
N PHE A 114 5.45 26.07 -10.51
CA PHE A 114 6.41 26.21 -11.61
C PHE A 114 7.62 25.32 -11.34
N SER A 115 7.89 24.39 -12.25
CA SER A 115 9.13 23.63 -12.31
C SER A 115 9.71 23.79 -13.72
N ASP A 116 11.04 23.82 -13.83
CA ASP A 116 11.76 23.95 -15.10
C ASP A 116 11.47 22.81 -16.11
N LEU A 117 10.77 21.75 -15.67
CA LEU A 117 10.33 20.60 -16.47
C LEU A 117 8.87 20.67 -16.96
N GLY A 118 8.16 21.77 -16.66
CA GLY A 118 6.75 21.99 -17.04
C GLY A 118 5.86 22.36 -15.84
N VAL A 119 4.71 22.97 -16.11
CA VAL A 119 3.71 23.35 -15.09
C VAL A 119 2.93 22.09 -14.71
N LEU A 120 3.37 21.41 -13.65
CA LEU A 120 2.60 20.36 -12.99
C LEU A 120 2.03 20.91 -11.69
N THR A 121 0.74 20.74 -11.48
CA THR A 121 0.06 21.07 -10.23
C THR A 121 0.58 20.18 -9.10
N LEU A 122 0.55 20.66 -7.85
CA LEU A 122 0.94 19.86 -6.68
C LEU A 122 0.14 18.55 -6.60
N LYS A 123 -1.13 18.58 -7.03
CA LYS A 123 -2.00 17.40 -7.16
C LYS A 123 -1.46 16.37 -8.15
N GLU A 124 -0.92 16.81 -9.29
CA GLU A 124 -0.31 15.91 -10.28
C GLU A 124 0.98 15.28 -9.76
N TRP A 125 1.81 16.04 -9.04
CA TRP A 125 2.99 15.51 -8.35
C TRP A 125 2.63 14.42 -7.34
N ILE A 126 1.63 14.69 -6.49
CA ILE A 126 1.11 13.71 -5.52
C ILE A 126 0.56 12.48 -6.26
N GLY A 127 -0.17 12.69 -7.36
CA GLY A 127 -0.70 11.61 -8.19
C GLY A 127 0.39 10.75 -8.83
N LEU A 128 1.48 11.35 -9.31
CA LEU A 128 2.63 10.64 -9.85
C LEU A 128 3.36 9.83 -8.78
N ALA A 129 3.60 10.43 -7.61
CA ALA A 129 4.19 9.72 -6.48
C ALA A 129 3.33 8.53 -6.05
N LYS A 130 2.01 8.70 -5.96
CA LYS A 130 1.07 7.61 -5.68
C LYS A 130 1.12 6.51 -6.74
N LYS A 131 1.07 6.85 -8.03
CA LYS A 131 1.15 5.87 -9.13
C LYS A 131 2.46 5.07 -9.08
N ALA A 132 3.59 5.74 -8.84
CA ALA A 132 4.88 5.08 -8.72
C ALA A 132 4.91 4.13 -7.50
N ALA A 133 4.37 4.55 -6.37
CA ALA A 133 4.23 3.74 -5.17
C ALA A 133 3.39 2.47 -5.41
N VAL A 134 2.23 2.63 -6.05
CA VAL A 134 1.32 1.51 -6.35
C VAL A 134 1.94 0.55 -7.38
N ALA A 135 2.50 1.07 -8.47
CA ALA A 135 3.16 0.24 -9.48
C ALA A 135 4.30 -0.58 -8.89
N HIS A 136 5.11 0.03 -8.02
CA HIS A 136 6.18 -0.68 -7.34
C HIS A 136 5.65 -1.74 -6.36
N ALA A 137 4.63 -1.42 -5.55
CA ALA A 137 4.01 -2.37 -4.64
C ALA A 137 3.46 -3.60 -5.38
N VAL A 138 2.82 -3.40 -6.52
CA VAL A 138 2.34 -4.46 -7.41
C VAL A 138 3.51 -5.29 -7.95
N ASN A 139 4.58 -4.66 -8.43
CA ASN A 139 5.76 -5.36 -8.96
C ASN A 139 6.47 -6.21 -7.92
N VAL A 140 6.70 -5.68 -6.72
CA VAL A 140 7.30 -6.43 -5.60
C VAL A 140 6.42 -7.61 -5.23
N GLY A 141 5.11 -7.38 -5.13
CA GLY A 141 4.16 -8.43 -4.85
C GLY A 141 4.11 -9.52 -5.92
N ALA A 142 4.19 -9.15 -7.20
CA ALA A 142 4.28 -10.09 -8.32
C ALA A 142 5.56 -10.91 -8.24
N TRP A 143 6.70 -10.28 -7.93
CA TRP A 143 7.98 -10.95 -7.77
C TRP A 143 7.98 -11.93 -6.58
N GLU A 144 7.39 -11.56 -5.44
CA GLU A 144 7.23 -12.47 -4.30
C GLU A 144 6.34 -13.68 -4.65
N ARG A 145 5.23 -13.47 -5.36
CA ARG A 145 4.38 -14.59 -5.83
C ARG A 145 5.13 -15.48 -6.80
N GLU A 146 5.86 -14.91 -7.75
CA GLU A 146 6.67 -15.65 -8.70
C GLU A 146 7.73 -16.48 -7.97
N ARG A 147 8.45 -15.90 -7.02
CA ARG A 147 9.46 -16.60 -6.21
C ARG A 147 8.85 -17.75 -5.41
N LYS A 148 7.68 -17.56 -4.79
CA LYS A 148 6.96 -18.62 -4.08
C LYS A 148 6.50 -19.71 -5.04
N ALA A 149 5.95 -19.35 -6.20
CA ALA A 149 5.54 -20.30 -7.22
C ALA A 149 6.73 -21.11 -7.75
N GLN A 150 7.88 -20.48 -8.00
CA GLN A 150 9.11 -21.16 -8.41
C GLN A 150 9.62 -22.11 -7.33
N ALA A 151 9.64 -21.70 -6.07
CA ALA A 151 10.06 -22.57 -4.97
C ALA A 151 9.14 -23.80 -4.81
N VAL A 152 7.83 -23.63 -4.97
CA VAL A 152 6.87 -24.73 -4.97
C VAL A 152 7.03 -25.60 -6.21
N ALA A 153 7.25 -25.01 -7.38
CA ALA A 153 7.48 -25.74 -8.62
C ALA A 153 8.73 -26.62 -8.55
N GLN A 154 9.85 -26.10 -8.02
CA GLN A 154 11.07 -26.87 -7.81
C GLN A 154 10.85 -28.09 -6.93
N ARG A 155 10.00 -27.98 -5.91
CA ARG A 155 9.59 -29.13 -5.08
C ARG A 155 8.70 -30.09 -5.84
N ALA A 156 7.73 -29.57 -6.60
CA ALA A 156 6.80 -30.40 -7.37
C ALA A 156 7.48 -31.17 -8.51
N VAL A 157 8.65 -30.73 -9.00
CA VAL A 157 9.43 -31.48 -10.00
C VAL A 157 9.90 -32.86 -9.49
N THR A 158 9.95 -33.11 -8.19
CA THR A 158 10.28 -34.45 -7.66
C THR A 158 9.16 -35.46 -7.88
N LEU A 159 7.92 -35.01 -8.12
CA LEU A 159 6.77 -35.87 -8.38
C LEU A 159 6.86 -36.52 -9.76
N SER A 160 6.11 -37.59 -10.00
CA SER A 160 6.03 -38.16 -11.36
C SER A 160 5.27 -37.23 -12.31
N ASP A 161 5.57 -37.29 -13.61
CA ASP A 161 4.91 -36.42 -14.60
C ASP A 161 3.40 -36.73 -14.69
N GLU A 162 2.99 -37.98 -14.45
CA GLU A 162 1.59 -38.41 -14.43
C GLU A 162 0.80 -37.71 -13.33
N ILE A 163 1.38 -37.57 -12.14
CA ILE A 163 0.73 -36.90 -11.00
C ILE A 163 0.56 -35.40 -11.32
N ILE A 164 1.61 -34.75 -11.84
CA ILE A 164 1.56 -33.34 -12.21
C ILE A 164 0.50 -33.11 -13.32
N ASN A 165 0.46 -33.98 -14.33
CA ASN A 165 -0.50 -33.93 -15.42
C ASN A 165 -1.94 -34.12 -14.91
N ALA A 166 -2.17 -35.06 -14.00
CA ALA A 166 -3.50 -35.28 -13.40
C ALA A 166 -4.00 -34.02 -12.68
N TYR A 167 -3.17 -33.39 -11.85
CA TYR A 167 -3.53 -32.14 -11.16
C TYR A 167 -3.75 -30.97 -12.13
N LEU A 168 -2.94 -30.86 -13.19
CA LEU A 168 -3.12 -29.83 -14.20
C LEU A 168 -4.40 -30.02 -15.01
N ILE A 169 -4.74 -31.26 -15.37
CA ILE A 169 -5.99 -31.57 -16.08
C ILE A 169 -7.19 -31.22 -15.20
N ASP A 170 -7.15 -31.53 -13.90
CA ASP A 170 -8.22 -31.19 -12.97
C ASP A 170 -8.39 -29.65 -12.82
N LEU A 171 -7.27 -28.90 -12.74
CA LEU A 171 -7.29 -27.45 -12.51
C LEU A 171 -7.50 -26.59 -13.77
N MET A 172 -7.07 -27.08 -14.93
CA MET A 172 -6.98 -26.29 -16.17
C MET A 172 -7.62 -26.97 -17.38
N GLY A 173 -7.89 -28.27 -17.32
CA GLY A 173 -8.35 -29.07 -18.46
C GLY A 173 -7.20 -29.57 -19.35
N GLN A 174 -7.53 -30.46 -20.28
CA GLN A 174 -6.54 -31.09 -21.17
C GLN A 174 -5.92 -30.14 -22.20
N GLN A 175 -6.70 -29.18 -22.74
CA GLN A 175 -6.18 -28.29 -23.79
C GLN A 175 -5.03 -27.39 -23.32
N PRO A 176 -5.10 -26.74 -22.14
CA PRO A 176 -3.98 -25.95 -21.63
C PRO A 176 -2.72 -26.78 -21.32
N LEU A 177 -2.87 -28.06 -20.95
CA LEU A 177 -1.72 -28.95 -20.74
C LEU A 177 -0.95 -29.18 -22.05
N ALA A 178 -1.66 -29.50 -23.14
CA ALA A 178 -1.04 -29.68 -24.46
C ALA A 178 -0.34 -28.41 -24.95
N GLN A 179 -0.90 -27.23 -24.64
CA GLN A 179 -0.26 -25.94 -24.96
C GLN A 179 1.02 -25.70 -24.14
N LEU A 180 1.05 -26.09 -22.87
CA LEU A 180 2.24 -25.99 -22.02
C LEU A 180 3.36 -26.90 -22.53
N GLU A 181 3.03 -28.11 -22.95
CA GLU A 181 4.00 -29.04 -23.56
C GLU A 181 4.56 -28.49 -24.86
N ALA A 182 3.69 -28.02 -25.76
CA ALA A 182 4.11 -27.40 -27.02
C ALA A 182 4.99 -26.16 -26.79
N ALA A 183 4.65 -25.33 -25.79
CA ALA A 183 5.45 -24.17 -25.42
C ALA A 183 6.81 -24.54 -24.81
N ALA A 184 6.87 -25.60 -23.99
CA ALA A 184 8.12 -26.10 -23.43
C ALA A 184 9.05 -26.62 -24.54
N THR A 185 8.52 -27.39 -25.49
CA THR A 185 9.27 -27.88 -26.65
C THR A 185 9.75 -26.73 -27.53
N ALA A 186 8.88 -25.76 -27.84
CA ALA A 186 9.25 -24.60 -28.66
C ALA A 186 10.32 -23.71 -27.98
N GLY A 187 10.30 -23.63 -26.65
CA GLY A 187 11.25 -22.86 -25.86
C GLY A 187 12.51 -23.62 -25.44
N ASN A 188 12.66 -24.90 -25.83
CA ASN A 188 13.73 -25.79 -25.36
C ASN A 188 13.88 -25.80 -23.82
N ALA A 189 12.75 -25.79 -23.11
CA ALA A 189 12.68 -25.81 -21.65
C ALA A 189 12.26 -27.22 -21.16
N ASP A 190 12.63 -27.56 -19.92
CA ASP A 190 12.18 -28.81 -19.29
C ASP A 190 10.64 -28.81 -19.14
N PRO A 191 9.91 -29.70 -19.85
CA PRO A 191 8.45 -29.74 -19.82
C PRO A 191 7.91 -29.96 -18.41
N LYS A 192 8.60 -30.74 -17.59
CA LYS A 192 8.17 -31.06 -16.24
C LYS A 192 8.25 -29.84 -15.32
N LEU A 193 9.31 -29.05 -15.45
CA LEU A 193 9.46 -27.79 -14.73
C LEU A 193 8.40 -26.77 -15.17
N VAL A 194 8.11 -26.68 -16.47
CA VAL A 194 7.08 -25.78 -17.02
C VAL A 194 5.69 -26.15 -16.48
N LYS A 195 5.36 -27.44 -16.44
CA LYS A 195 4.12 -27.97 -15.86
C LYS A 195 4.03 -27.69 -14.36
N ALA A 196 5.09 -27.99 -13.60
CA ALA A 196 5.15 -27.74 -12.17
C ALA A 196 4.98 -26.24 -11.83
N LEU A 197 5.57 -25.36 -12.65
CA LEU A 197 5.45 -23.92 -12.52
C LEU A 197 4.05 -23.41 -12.89
N ALA A 198 3.43 -23.95 -13.95
CA ALA A 198 2.05 -23.65 -14.29
C ALA A 198 1.09 -24.05 -13.17
N LEU A 199 1.30 -25.23 -12.57
CA LEU A 199 0.53 -25.72 -11.43
C LEU A 199 0.66 -24.77 -10.23
N ALA A 200 1.89 -24.40 -9.86
CA ALA A 200 2.16 -23.51 -8.75
C ALA A 200 1.60 -22.08 -8.97
N LYS A 201 1.60 -21.59 -10.21
CA LYS A 201 1.00 -20.29 -10.56
C LYS A 201 -0.51 -20.32 -10.54
N LYS A 202 -1.12 -21.42 -11.00
CA LYS A 202 -2.57 -21.57 -11.06
C LYS A 202 -3.18 -21.76 -9.66
N SER A 203 -2.56 -22.61 -8.85
CA SER A 203 -3.01 -22.88 -7.48
C SER A 203 -1.82 -23.16 -6.58
N LEU A 204 -1.27 -22.10 -5.97
CA LEU A 204 -0.18 -22.22 -5.00
C LEU A 204 -0.58 -23.13 -3.83
N ALA A 205 -1.82 -23.04 -3.37
CA ALA A 205 -2.35 -23.86 -2.28
C ALA A 205 -2.36 -25.34 -2.64
N ALA A 206 -2.93 -25.72 -3.78
CA ALA A 206 -2.96 -27.11 -4.24
C ALA A 206 -1.54 -27.64 -4.47
N ALA A 207 -0.68 -26.86 -5.12
CA ALA A 207 0.70 -27.24 -5.38
C ALA A 207 1.53 -27.41 -4.09
N SER A 208 1.29 -26.58 -3.06
CA SER A 208 1.96 -26.68 -1.76
C SER A 208 1.46 -27.81 -0.88
N ALA A 209 0.25 -28.31 -1.14
CA ALA A 209 -0.37 -29.40 -0.39
C ALA A 209 0.08 -30.78 -0.86
N ILE A 210 0.82 -30.88 -1.97
CA ILE A 210 1.28 -32.16 -2.48
C ILE A 210 2.39 -32.70 -1.57
N PRO A 211 2.20 -33.87 -0.93
CA PRO A 211 3.23 -34.46 -0.08
C PRO A 211 4.45 -34.81 -0.94
N VAL A 212 5.59 -34.22 -0.59
CA VAL A 212 6.88 -34.63 -1.15
C VAL A 212 7.18 -35.98 -0.50
N GLN A 213 7.20 -37.05 -1.27
CA GLN A 213 7.77 -38.31 -0.78
C GLN A 213 9.25 -38.04 -0.49
N GLU A 214 9.63 -38.11 0.80
CA GLU A 214 11.05 -38.20 1.15
C GLU A 214 11.57 -39.45 0.44
N VAL A 215 12.52 -39.24 -0.46
CA VAL A 215 13.28 -40.34 -1.03
C VAL A 215 14.11 -40.86 0.14
N ASP A 216 13.62 -41.90 0.80
CA ASP A 216 14.40 -42.70 1.74
C ASP A 216 15.66 -43.13 0.97
N GLY A 217 16.81 -42.61 1.40
CA GLY A 217 18.08 -42.86 0.76
C GLY A 217 18.52 -44.29 1.03
N ASP A 218 18.47 -45.12 0.00
CA ASP A 218 19.21 -46.39 -0.10
C ASP A 218 20.64 -46.15 -0.65
#